data_AF-A0A1V5Y3K5-F1
#
_entry.id   AF-A0A1V5Y3K5-F1
#
_cell.length_a   1.000
_cell.length_b   1.000
_cell.length_c   1.000
_cell.angle_alpha   90.00
_cell.angle_beta   90.00
_cell.angle_gamma   90.00
#
_symmetry.space_group_name_H-M   'P 1'
#
loop_
_entity.id
_entity.type
_entity.pdbx_description
1 polymer ?
#
loop_
_entity_poly.entity_id
_entity_poly.type
_entity_poly.pdbx_seq_one_letter_code
_entity_poly.pdbx_strand_id
1 'polypeptide(L)'
;MTYFNAQEILKFAVRIEESGEEFYSQAAALAESGEAKQIFQYLAGQEREHKATFESMAAEANAASAQMSFSGDYQAYLEAYLDNILFPVDTISSRVTALNDILNVLNFGIKSELDSILFYHESKRMLPASQHDVIDKIIEEERRHFIKLLELKKIHKG
;
A
#
# COMPACT_ATOMS: atom_id res chain seq x y z
N MET A 1 3.28 21.44 13.57
CA MET A 1 4.28 20.36 13.64
C MET A 1 3.53 19.08 13.88
N THR A 2 3.52 18.20 12.88
CA THR A 2 2.95 16.86 12.95
C THR A 2 3.99 15.97 13.65
N TYR A 3 3.65 15.36 14.78
CA TYR A 3 4.57 14.43 15.44
C TYR A 3 4.07 13.02 15.15
N PHE A 4 4.80 12.25 14.36
CA PHE A 4 4.40 10.87 14.08
C PHE A 4 4.50 10.00 15.33
N ASN A 5 3.40 9.33 15.66
CA ASN A 5 3.37 8.23 16.62
C ASN A 5 3.01 6.89 15.94
N ALA A 6 3.16 5.79 16.67
CA ALA A 6 2.88 4.44 16.16
C ALA A 6 1.46 4.31 15.57
N GLN A 7 0.46 4.91 16.24
CA GLN A 7 -0.92 4.86 15.77
C GLN A 7 -1.11 5.63 14.46
N GLU A 8 -0.47 6.77 14.28
CA GLU A 8 -0.55 7.53 13.02
C GLU A 8 0.10 6.79 11.86
N ILE A 9 1.26 6.17 12.07
CA ILE A 9 1.92 5.36 11.06
C ILE A 9 1.05 4.18 10.61
N LEU A 10 0.39 3.51 11.57
CA LEU A 10 -0.54 2.44 11.24
C LEU A 10 -1.78 2.96 10.51
N LYS A 11 -2.29 4.14 10.84
CA LYS A 11 -3.36 4.79 10.07
C LYS A 11 -2.93 5.14 8.64
N PHE A 12 -1.67 5.49 8.42
CA PHE A 12 -1.15 5.66 7.06
C PHE A 12 -1.09 4.33 6.32
N ALA A 13 -0.66 3.24 6.96
CA ALA A 13 -0.72 1.90 6.37
C ALA A 13 -2.16 1.52 5.96
N VAL A 14 -3.15 1.74 6.83
CA VAL A 14 -4.58 1.54 6.49
C VAL A 14 -5.00 2.29 5.24
N ARG A 15 -4.56 3.55 5.07
CA ARG A 15 -4.90 4.37 3.90
C ARG A 15 -4.21 3.91 2.62
N ILE A 16 -2.98 3.39 2.72
CA ILE A 16 -2.25 2.79 1.59
C ILE A 16 -3.04 1.58 1.10
N GLU A 17 -3.38 0.66 2.00
CA GLU A 17 -4.14 -0.56 1.68
C GLU A 17 -5.55 -0.27 1.17
N GLU A 18 -6.24 0.72 1.75
CA GLU A 18 -7.54 1.16 1.24
C GLU A 18 -7.45 1.70 -0.20
N SER A 19 -6.36 2.41 -0.51
CA SER A 19 -6.10 2.91 -1.85
C SER A 19 -5.75 1.77 -2.81
N GLY A 20 -4.95 0.79 -2.37
CA GLY A 20 -4.63 -0.42 -3.13
C GLY A 20 -5.87 -1.25 -3.45
N GLU A 21 -6.73 -1.48 -2.45
CA GLU A 21 -7.99 -2.20 -2.58
C GLU A 21 -8.89 -1.57 -3.65
N GLU A 22 -9.10 -0.25 -3.56
CA GLU A 22 -9.92 0.49 -4.54
C GLU A 22 -9.27 0.44 -5.92
N PHE A 23 -7.96 0.63 -6.01
CA PHE A 23 -7.22 0.60 -7.27
C PHE A 23 -7.39 -0.74 -7.99
N TYR A 24 -7.15 -1.86 -7.29
CA TYR A 24 -7.27 -3.18 -7.89
C TYR A 24 -8.73 -3.56 -8.18
N SER A 25 -9.68 -3.11 -7.35
CA SER A 25 -11.12 -3.29 -7.64
C SER A 25 -11.54 -2.60 -8.94
N GLN A 26 -11.06 -1.37 -9.17
CA GLN A 26 -11.32 -0.64 -10.41
C GLN A 26 -10.59 -1.23 -11.60
N ALA A 27 -9.33 -1.65 -11.43
CA ALA A 27 -8.57 -2.35 -12.47
C ALA A 27 -9.26 -3.65 -12.90
N ALA A 28 -9.78 -4.42 -11.95
CA ALA A 28 -10.56 -5.64 -12.22
C ALA A 28 -11.86 -5.35 -12.98
N ALA A 29 -12.53 -4.24 -12.68
CA ALA A 29 -13.75 -3.82 -13.38
C ALA A 29 -13.48 -3.48 -14.85
N LEU A 30 -12.35 -2.81 -15.15
CA LEU A 30 -11.94 -2.48 -16.52
C LEU A 30 -11.40 -3.68 -17.30
N ALA A 31 -10.78 -4.65 -16.62
CA ALA A 31 -10.20 -5.83 -17.26
C ALA A 31 -11.24 -6.86 -17.77
N GLU A 32 -12.50 -6.45 -18.00
CA GLU A 32 -13.70 -7.15 -18.52
C GLU A 32 -13.81 -8.68 -18.26
N SER A 33 -12.86 -9.50 -18.73
CA SER A 33 -12.68 -10.92 -18.40
C SER A 33 -11.22 -11.40 -18.55
N GLY A 34 -10.88 -12.56 -17.98
CA GLY A 34 -9.57 -13.23 -18.19
C GLY A 34 -8.63 -13.17 -16.99
N GLU A 35 -7.38 -13.56 -17.21
CA GLU A 35 -6.35 -13.72 -16.17
C GLU A 35 -6.07 -12.41 -15.42
N ALA A 36 -6.01 -11.27 -16.14
CA ALA A 36 -5.79 -9.96 -15.53
C ALA A 36 -6.86 -9.61 -14.50
N LYS A 37 -8.14 -9.82 -14.84
CA LYS A 37 -9.26 -9.59 -13.93
C LYS A 37 -9.17 -10.46 -12.68
N GLN A 38 -8.84 -11.75 -12.84
CA GLN A 38 -8.70 -12.67 -11.71
C GLN A 38 -7.56 -12.25 -10.77
N ILE A 39 -6.42 -11.82 -11.34
CA ILE A 39 -5.28 -11.34 -10.55
C ILE A 39 -5.64 -10.04 -9.82
N PHE A 40 -6.27 -9.07 -10.47
CA PHE A 40 -6.68 -7.83 -9.79
C PHE A 40 -7.74 -8.06 -8.71
N GLN A 41 -8.69 -8.98 -8.91
CA GLN A 41 -9.64 -9.35 -7.86
C GLN A 41 -8.95 -10.03 -6.67
N TYR A 42 -7.97 -10.89 -6.94
CA TYR A 42 -7.16 -11.49 -5.89
C TYR A 42 -6.40 -10.42 -5.10
N LEU A 43 -5.70 -9.51 -5.78
CA LEU A 43 -4.95 -8.44 -5.14
C LEU A 43 -5.85 -7.55 -4.29
N ALA A 44 -6.97 -7.07 -4.81
CA ALA A 44 -7.95 -6.29 -4.03
C ALA A 44 -8.42 -7.01 -2.75
N GLY A 45 -8.55 -8.34 -2.80
CA GLY A 45 -8.86 -9.15 -1.62
C GLY A 45 -7.73 -9.18 -0.59
N GLN A 46 -6.48 -9.24 -1.03
CA GLN A 46 -5.31 -9.22 -0.14
C GLN A 46 -5.14 -7.84 0.53
N GLU A 47 -5.25 -6.74 -0.22
CA GLU A 47 -5.19 -5.39 0.34
C GLU A 47 -6.25 -5.19 1.44
N ARG A 48 -7.45 -5.76 1.25
CA ARG A 48 -8.50 -5.73 2.27
C ARG A 48 -8.11 -6.48 3.55
N GLU A 49 -7.44 -7.61 3.43
CA GLU A 49 -6.94 -8.39 4.58
C GLU A 49 -5.80 -7.66 5.30
N HIS A 50 -4.90 -7.02 4.54
CA HIS A 50 -3.83 -6.18 5.07
C HIS A 50 -4.38 -4.95 5.79
N LYS A 51 -5.33 -4.24 5.18
CA LYS A 51 -6.06 -3.13 5.79
C LYS A 51 -6.62 -3.51 7.16
N ALA A 52 -7.36 -4.61 7.23
CA ALA A 52 -7.96 -5.08 8.48
C ALA A 52 -6.88 -5.41 9.55
N THR A 53 -5.74 -5.95 9.12
CA THR A 53 -4.60 -6.20 10.01
C THR A 53 -4.05 -4.89 10.58
N PHE A 54 -3.80 -3.90 9.74
CA PHE A 54 -3.32 -2.58 10.19
C PHE A 54 -4.34 -1.83 11.06
N GLU A 55 -5.64 -1.95 10.77
CA GLU A 55 -6.71 -1.40 11.62
C GLU A 55 -6.66 -2.00 13.03
N SER A 56 -6.48 -3.33 13.14
CA SER A 56 -6.33 -4.00 14.44
C SER A 56 -5.09 -3.51 15.18
N MET A 57 -3.95 -3.43 14.50
CA MET A 57 -2.70 -2.93 15.09
C MET A 57 -2.85 -1.47 15.57
N ALA A 58 -3.54 -0.63 14.79
CA ALA A 58 -3.77 0.78 15.12
C ALA A 58 -4.68 0.97 16.33
N ALA A 59 -5.65 0.05 16.51
CA ALA A 59 -6.54 0.04 17.68
C ALA A 59 -5.81 -0.37 18.97
N GLU A 60 -4.84 -1.27 18.86
CA GLU A 60 -3.98 -1.70 19.98
C GLU A 60 -2.87 -0.68 20.30
N ALA A 61 -2.48 0.15 19.32
CA ALA A 61 -1.48 1.19 19.51
C ALA A 61 -2.01 2.30 20.43
N ASN A 62 -1.35 2.49 21.58
CA ASN A 62 -1.69 3.57 22.48
C ASN A 62 -1.25 4.92 21.89
N ALA A 63 -2.16 5.86 21.70
CA ALA A 63 -1.85 7.22 21.24
C ALA A 63 -0.86 7.98 22.15
N ALA A 64 -0.69 7.52 23.40
CA ALA A 64 0.29 8.05 24.36
C ALA A 64 1.69 7.41 24.22
N SER A 65 1.91 6.51 23.26
CA SER A 65 3.25 5.99 22.94
C SER A 65 4.18 7.17 22.68
N ALA A 66 5.36 7.17 23.30
CA ALA A 66 6.32 8.25 23.26
C ALA A 66 6.45 8.82 21.84
N GLN A 67 6.15 10.11 21.67
CA GLN A 67 6.41 10.82 20.42
C GLN A 67 7.86 10.59 20.05
N MET A 68 8.10 9.91 18.93
CA MET A 68 9.46 9.67 18.49
C MET A 68 9.93 10.96 17.83
N SER A 69 10.84 11.67 18.50
CA SER A 69 11.44 12.87 17.93
C SER A 69 12.39 12.46 16.82
N PHE A 70 11.97 12.63 15.58
CA PHE A 70 12.85 12.52 14.43
C PHE A 70 13.67 13.79 14.27
N SER A 71 14.81 13.70 13.57
CA SER A 71 15.46 14.90 13.05
C SER A 71 14.52 15.61 12.06
N GLY A 72 14.61 16.94 11.97
CA GLY A 72 13.75 17.73 11.09
C GLY A 72 13.76 17.25 9.63
N ASP A 73 14.93 16.86 9.12
CA ASP A 73 15.07 16.35 7.74
C ASP A 73 14.34 15.03 7.52
N TYR A 74 14.39 14.11 8.50
CA TYR A 74 13.71 12.82 8.37
C TYR A 74 12.19 12.96 8.47
N GLN A 75 11.70 13.88 9.31
CA GLN A 75 10.29 14.21 9.35
C GLN A 75 9.81 14.78 8.01
N ALA A 76 10.53 15.76 7.46
CA ALA A 76 10.19 16.37 6.18
C ALA A 76 10.23 15.35 5.02
N TYR A 77 11.21 14.44 5.05
CA TYR A 77 11.26 13.29 4.13
C TYR A 77 10.01 12.42 4.23
N LEU A 78 9.59 12.03 5.44
CA LEU A 78 8.46 11.15 5.63
C LEU A 78 7.14 11.82 5.22
N GLU A 79 6.95 13.10 5.56
CA GLU A 79 5.80 13.89 5.10
C GLU A 79 5.75 13.94 3.56
N ALA A 80 6.86 14.32 2.91
CA ALA A 80 6.95 14.37 1.45
C ALA A 80 6.76 13.01 0.77
N TYR A 81 7.23 11.94 1.42
CA TYR A 81 7.06 10.57 0.94
C TYR A 81 5.60 10.13 1.03
N LEU A 82 4.95 10.35 2.18
CA LEU A 82 3.52 10.06 2.39
C LEU A 82 2.64 10.80 1.39
N ASP A 83 2.93 12.08 1.12
CA ASP A 83 2.20 12.87 0.11
C ASP A 83 2.37 12.32 -1.32
N ASN A 84 3.44 11.58 -1.60
CA ASN A 84 3.70 10.98 -2.91
C ASN A 84 3.01 9.63 -3.09
N ILE A 85 2.91 8.84 -2.02
CA ILE A 85 2.34 7.48 -2.06
C ILE A 85 0.83 7.47 -1.77
N LEU A 86 0.33 8.41 -0.97
CA LEU A 86 -1.08 8.47 -0.62
C LEU A 86 -1.86 9.18 -1.71
N PHE A 87 -2.59 8.39 -2.50
CA PHE A 87 -3.52 8.93 -3.48
C PHE A 87 -4.91 9.08 -2.86
N PRO A 88 -5.62 10.20 -3.11
CA PRO A 88 -7.01 10.32 -2.70
C PRO A 88 -7.87 9.24 -3.38
N VAL A 89 -8.60 8.45 -2.58
CA VAL A 89 -9.41 7.30 -3.05
C VAL A 89 -10.41 7.72 -4.13
N ASP A 90 -11.00 8.91 -3.99
CA ASP A 90 -11.93 9.53 -4.95
C ASP A 90 -11.29 9.84 -6.31
N THR A 91 -9.96 9.91 -6.39
CA THR A 91 -9.21 10.12 -7.64
C THR A 91 -8.74 8.83 -8.30
N ILE A 92 -8.89 7.67 -7.64
CA ILE A 92 -8.35 6.40 -8.15
C ILE A 92 -9.11 5.97 -9.42
N SER A 93 -10.44 6.01 -9.39
CA SER A 93 -11.25 5.64 -10.56
C SER A 93 -10.86 6.43 -11.82
N SER A 94 -10.72 7.76 -11.70
CA SER A 94 -10.32 8.61 -12.83
C SER A 94 -8.90 8.33 -13.31
N ARG A 95 -7.97 7.98 -12.40
CA ARG A 95 -6.62 7.54 -12.75
C ARG A 95 -6.62 6.22 -13.52
N VAL A 96 -7.33 5.21 -13.02
CA VAL A 96 -7.40 3.90 -13.70
C VAL A 96 -8.02 4.08 -15.09
N THR A 97 -9.09 4.86 -15.23
CA THR A 97 -9.66 5.21 -16.54
C THR A 97 -8.66 5.96 -17.43
N ALA A 98 -7.90 6.92 -16.88
CA ALA A 98 -6.91 7.68 -17.63
C ALA A 98 -5.70 6.84 -18.08
N LEU A 99 -5.35 5.79 -17.33
CA LEU A 99 -4.25 4.90 -17.71
C LEU A 99 -4.55 4.13 -18.99
N ASN A 100 -5.85 3.94 -19.35
CA ASN A 100 -6.48 3.43 -20.59
C ASN A 100 -5.83 2.24 -21.32
N ASP A 101 -4.80 1.67 -20.73
CA ASP A 101 -3.91 0.63 -21.24
C ASP A 101 -3.52 -0.22 -20.03
N ILE A 102 -3.72 -1.53 -20.17
CA ILE A 102 -3.39 -2.52 -19.16
C ILE A 102 -1.92 -2.45 -18.76
N LEU A 103 -0.99 -2.10 -19.67
CA LEU A 103 0.42 -1.97 -19.33
C LEU A 103 0.67 -0.80 -18.37
N ASN A 104 -0.05 0.31 -18.53
CA ASN A 104 0.03 1.44 -17.62
C ASN A 104 -0.58 1.13 -16.25
N VAL A 105 -1.71 0.41 -16.21
CA VAL A 105 -2.30 -0.10 -14.96
C VAL A 105 -1.32 -1.01 -14.22
N LEU A 106 -0.69 -1.95 -14.94
CA LEU A 106 0.31 -2.85 -14.36
C LEU A 106 1.57 -2.10 -13.89
N ASN A 107 2.05 -1.12 -14.65
CA ASN A 107 3.17 -0.27 -14.23
C ASN A 107 2.87 0.47 -12.93
N PHE A 108 1.64 1.01 -12.81
CA PHE A 108 1.20 1.68 -11.61
C PHE A 108 1.16 0.72 -10.42
N GLY A 109 0.46 -0.42 -10.55
CA GLY A 109 0.40 -1.43 -9.49
C GLY A 109 1.79 -1.87 -9.03
N ILE A 110 2.70 -2.18 -9.96
CA ILE A 110 4.09 -2.55 -9.64
C ILE A 110 4.80 -1.47 -8.82
N LYS A 111 4.62 -0.19 -9.17
CA LYS A 111 5.20 0.91 -8.40
C LYS A 111 4.57 0.98 -7.01
N SER A 112 3.24 0.88 -6.93
CA SER A 112 2.49 0.89 -5.67
C SER A 112 2.98 -0.20 -4.72
N GLU A 113 3.14 -1.45 -5.19
CA GLU A 113 3.68 -2.54 -4.35
C GLU A 113 5.07 -2.23 -3.78
N LEU A 114 5.95 -1.66 -4.60
CA LEU A 114 7.30 -1.29 -4.15
C LEU A 114 7.28 -0.14 -3.14
N ASP A 115 6.37 0.82 -3.32
CA ASP A 115 6.15 1.91 -2.38
C ASP A 115 5.59 1.37 -1.05
N SER A 116 4.61 0.46 -1.07
CA SER A 116 4.08 -0.21 0.14
C SER A 116 5.20 -0.95 0.89
N ILE A 117 6.00 -1.77 0.20
CA ILE A 117 7.13 -2.49 0.79
C ILE A 117 8.10 -1.55 1.49
N LEU A 118 8.49 -0.45 0.83
CA LEU A 118 9.41 0.53 1.40
C LEU A 118 8.80 1.20 2.64
N PHE A 119 7.53 1.62 2.55
CA PHE A 119 6.83 2.23 3.67
C PHE A 119 6.75 1.27 4.87
N TYR A 120 6.44 -0.01 4.65
CA TYR A 120 6.37 -0.99 5.73
C TYR A 120 7.74 -1.23 6.38
N HIS A 121 8.83 -1.24 5.62
CA HIS A 121 10.17 -1.27 6.18
C HIS A 121 10.47 -0.05 7.07
N GLU A 122 10.12 1.16 6.61
CA GLU A 122 10.30 2.39 7.41
C GLU A 122 9.41 2.38 8.67
N SER A 123 8.18 1.88 8.57
CA SER A 123 7.21 1.84 9.66
C SER A 123 7.70 1.06 10.88
N LYS A 124 8.48 -0.02 10.68
CA LYS A 124 9.03 -0.86 11.76
C LYS A 124 9.86 -0.05 12.75
N ARG A 125 10.49 1.05 12.32
CA ARG A 125 11.28 1.92 13.19
C ARG A 125 10.43 2.60 14.27
N MET A 126 9.12 2.72 14.02
CA MET A 126 8.16 3.42 14.88
C MET A 126 7.23 2.45 15.64
N LEU A 127 7.36 1.16 15.37
CA LEU A 127 6.52 0.11 15.96
C LEU A 127 7.32 -0.71 16.98
N PRO A 128 6.67 -1.20 18.05
CA PRO A 128 7.29 -2.15 18.98
C PRO A 128 7.77 -3.41 18.24
N ALA A 129 8.89 -3.98 18.71
CA ALA A 129 9.45 -5.20 18.12
C ALA A 129 8.46 -6.38 18.08
N SER A 130 7.51 -6.44 19.02
CA SER A 130 6.45 -7.45 19.05
C SER A 130 5.51 -7.42 17.85
N GLN A 131 5.44 -6.30 17.12
CA GLN A 131 4.62 -6.13 15.92
C GLN A 131 5.41 -6.38 14.62
N HIS A 132 6.74 -6.51 14.69
CA HIS A 132 7.59 -6.60 13.49
C HIS A 132 7.33 -7.86 12.67
N ASP A 133 7.05 -8.99 13.31
CA ASP A 133 6.75 -10.25 12.62
C ASP A 133 5.47 -10.16 11.75
N VAL A 134 4.48 -9.37 12.17
CA VAL A 134 3.26 -9.13 11.39
C VAL A 134 3.59 -8.29 10.16
N ILE A 135 4.37 -7.22 10.34
CA ILE A 135 4.82 -6.37 9.24
C ILE A 135 5.67 -7.16 8.22
N ASP A 136 6.57 -8.02 8.69
CA ASP A 136 7.40 -8.83 7.81
C ASP A 136 6.57 -9.80 6.96
N LYS A 137 5.49 -10.38 7.51
CA LYS A 137 4.58 -11.23 6.74
C LYS A 137 3.89 -10.47 5.61
N ILE A 138 3.37 -9.27 5.89
CA ILE A 138 2.75 -8.40 4.88
C ILE A 138 3.78 -8.03 3.81
N ILE A 139 5.00 -7.64 4.20
CA ILE A 139 6.08 -7.34 3.23
C ILE A 139 6.35 -8.53 2.29
N GLU A 140 6.37 -9.77 2.80
CA GLU A 140 6.53 -10.94 1.93
C GLU A 140 5.32 -11.17 1.00
N GLU A 141 4.12 -10.77 1.41
CA GLU A 141 2.90 -10.81 0.58
C GLU A 141 2.97 -9.78 -0.56
N GLU A 142 3.35 -8.55 -0.27
CA GLU A 142 3.55 -7.49 -1.28
C GLU A 142 4.63 -7.86 -2.30
N ARG A 143 5.69 -8.54 -1.86
CA ARG A 143 6.69 -9.09 -2.80
C ARG A 143 6.09 -10.13 -3.74
N ARG A 144 5.14 -10.93 -3.27
CA ARG A 144 4.41 -11.89 -4.13
C ARG A 144 3.45 -11.16 -5.07
N HIS A 145 2.81 -10.08 -4.62
CA HIS A 145 1.97 -9.23 -5.46
C HIS A 145 2.78 -8.61 -6.60
N PHE A 146 3.92 -8.01 -6.28
CA PHE A 146 4.89 -7.49 -7.24
C PHE A 146 5.28 -8.52 -8.31
N ILE A 147 5.61 -9.75 -7.89
CA ILE A 147 5.95 -10.83 -8.83
C ILE A 147 4.76 -11.16 -9.73
N LYS A 148 3.55 -11.32 -9.18
CA LYS A 148 2.34 -11.61 -9.97
C LYS A 148 2.07 -10.54 -11.02
N LEU A 149 2.19 -9.27 -10.66
CA LEU A 149 2.01 -8.15 -11.59
C LEU A 149 3.07 -8.12 -12.69
N LEU A 150 4.32 -8.45 -12.36
CA LEU A 150 5.39 -8.57 -13.36
C LEU A 150 5.16 -9.71 -14.34
N GLU A 151 4.74 -10.88 -13.86
CA GLU A 151 4.41 -12.01 -14.75
C GLU A 151 3.23 -11.65 -15.67
N LEU A 152 2.18 -11.05 -15.12
CA LEU A 152 1.04 -10.58 -15.90
C LEU A 152 1.46 -9.54 -16.96
N LYS A 153 2.37 -8.63 -16.62
CA LYS A 153 2.92 -7.63 -17.54
C LYS A 153 3.76 -8.24 -18.66
N LYS A 154 4.49 -9.33 -18.41
CA LYS A 154 5.23 -10.03 -19.47
C LYS A 154 4.29 -10.59 -20.53
N ILE A 155 3.16 -11.15 -20.11
CA ILE A 155 2.13 -11.70 -21.01
C ILE A 155 1.56 -10.61 -21.92
N HIS A 156 1.32 -9.40 -21.39
CA HIS A 156 0.74 -8.29 -22.16
C HIS A 156 1.75 -7.48 -22.99
N LYS A 157 3.05 -7.76 -22.86
CA LYS A 157 4.12 -7.16 -23.67
C LYS A 157 4.47 -7.97 -24.91
N GLY A 158 4.05 -9.23 -24.97
CA GLY A 158 4.24 -10.15 -26.11
C GLY A 158 3.00 -10.21 -26.98
#